data_AF-A0A7J4Q3P2-F1
#
_entry.id   AF-A0A7J4Q3P2-F1
#
_cell.length_a   1.000
_cell.length_b   1.000
_cell.length_c   1.000
_cell.angle_alpha   90.00
_cell.angle_beta   90.00
_cell.angle_gamma   90.00
#
_symmetry.space_group_name_H-M   'P 1'
#
loop_
_entity.id
_entity.type
_entity.pdbx_description
1 polymer ?
#
loop_
_entity_poly.entity_id
_entity_poly.type
_entity_poly.pdbx_seq_one_letter_code
_entity_poly.pdbx_strand_id
1 'polypeptide(L)'
;MSVMHASSPSEAGDGPISPFSGETHLRILDMSDRRPVGHEVHALTEPSLYLVRAKVLVKDGVSNGAKVAVSENKLGPMSLLRYRDLSTTSEDELLNELVGAIRDNSELHLGFYNRANNISLKVHAFQLLPGIGKSKAQKMVQSRGMAGWMEFSEVDEACEIDSVKLLAERYLIEIEDPLNNRSILDHLIRTSN
;
A
#
# COMPACT_ATOMS: atom_id res chain seq x y z
N MET A 1 61.73 -4.35 -8.60
CA MET A 1 60.76 -5.19 -7.87
C MET A 1 59.48 -4.38 -7.73
N SER A 2 58.54 -4.54 -8.67
CA SER A 2 57.23 -3.88 -8.65
C SER A 2 56.26 -4.72 -7.83
N VAL A 3 55.66 -4.12 -6.81
CA VAL A 3 54.57 -4.74 -6.05
C VAL A 3 53.27 -4.23 -6.66
N MET A 4 52.59 -5.09 -7.41
CA MET A 4 51.27 -4.82 -7.96
C MET A 4 50.26 -4.82 -6.80
N HIS A 5 49.72 -3.67 -6.44
CA HIS A 5 48.51 -3.60 -5.63
C HIS A 5 47.32 -3.92 -6.54
N ALA A 6 46.71 -5.09 -6.34
CA ALA A 6 45.42 -5.42 -6.92
C ALA A 6 44.35 -4.63 -6.18
N SER A 7 43.83 -3.57 -6.80
CA SER A 7 42.58 -2.95 -6.37
C SER A 7 41.46 -3.96 -6.58
N SER A 8 40.83 -4.41 -5.49
CA SER A 8 39.61 -5.20 -5.55
C SER A 8 38.52 -4.41 -6.30
N PRO A 9 37.74 -5.05 -7.18
CA PRO A 9 36.68 -4.35 -7.89
C PRO A 9 35.62 -3.91 -6.88
N SER A 10 35.26 -2.63 -6.93
CA SER A 10 34.01 -2.12 -6.36
C SER A 10 32.87 -2.98 -6.90
N GLU A 11 32.18 -3.73 -6.04
CA GLU A 11 30.90 -4.36 -6.36
C GLU A 11 29.89 -3.24 -6.63
N ALA A 12 29.89 -2.74 -7.86
CA ALA A 12 28.78 -1.97 -8.39
C ALA A 12 27.56 -2.89 -8.41
N GLY A 13 26.59 -2.56 -7.57
CA GLY A 13 25.39 -3.35 -7.35
C GLY A 13 24.58 -3.53 -8.63
N ASP A 14 24.55 -4.77 -9.11
CA ASP A 14 23.54 -5.27 -10.04
C ASP A 14 22.73 -6.38 -9.35
N GLY A 15 22.31 -6.08 -8.11
CA GLY A 15 21.31 -6.86 -7.41
C GLY A 15 19.91 -6.44 -7.87
N PRO A 16 18.91 -7.34 -7.81
CA PRO A 16 17.53 -6.95 -8.10
C PRO A 16 17.16 -5.75 -7.24
N ILE A 17 16.68 -4.69 -7.88
CA ILE A 17 16.18 -3.48 -7.20
C ILE A 17 15.12 -3.94 -6.21
N SER A 18 15.33 -3.62 -4.93
CA SER A 18 14.35 -3.92 -3.89
C SER A 18 13.01 -3.29 -4.27
N PRO A 19 11.88 -4.01 -4.17
CA PRO A 19 10.55 -3.45 -4.46
C PRO A 19 10.20 -2.28 -3.52
N PHE A 20 11.00 -2.09 -2.46
CA PHE A 20 10.82 -1.05 -1.47
C PHE A 20 11.65 0.22 -1.74
N SER A 21 12.33 0.33 -2.89
CA SER A 21 13.24 1.45 -3.18
C SER A 21 12.54 2.81 -3.23
N GLY A 22 11.26 2.85 -3.60
CA GLY A 22 10.43 4.06 -3.61
C GLY A 22 9.66 4.33 -2.31
N GLU A 23 9.80 3.48 -1.29
CA GLU A 23 9.01 3.63 -0.07
C GLU A 23 9.62 4.68 0.87
N THR A 24 8.78 5.58 1.36
CA THR A 24 9.19 6.72 2.18
C THR A 24 8.83 6.55 3.65
N HIS A 25 7.74 5.84 3.94
CA HIS A 25 7.22 5.63 5.28
C HIS A 25 6.73 4.20 5.49
N LEU A 26 6.63 3.82 6.75
CA LEU A 26 6.03 2.60 7.24
C LEU A 26 4.95 2.95 8.26
N ARG A 27 3.72 2.48 8.03
CA ARG A 27 2.63 2.51 9.02
C ARG A 27 2.69 1.23 9.84
N ILE A 28 2.99 1.37 11.13
CA ILE A 28 3.15 0.23 12.02
C ILE A 28 1.78 -0.34 12.40
N LEU A 29 1.51 -1.56 11.97
CA LEU A 29 0.28 -2.30 12.32
C LEU A 29 0.40 -2.91 13.71
N ASP A 30 1.55 -3.52 13.99
CA ASP A 30 1.81 -4.19 15.25
C ASP A 30 3.31 -4.22 15.55
N MET A 31 3.66 -4.24 16.83
CA MET A 31 5.01 -4.47 17.32
C MET A 31 5.00 -5.60 18.33
N SER A 32 5.80 -6.63 18.08
CA SER A 32 5.89 -7.83 18.92
C SER A 32 7.32 -8.14 19.33
N ASP A 33 7.48 -8.85 20.44
CA ASP A 33 8.78 -9.32 20.90
C ASP A 33 9.31 -10.42 19.98
N ARG A 34 10.60 -10.33 19.63
CA ARG A 34 11.31 -11.32 18.82
C ARG A 34 12.25 -12.14 19.69
N ARG A 35 12.19 -13.46 19.55
CA ARG A 35 13.11 -14.37 20.24
C ARG A 35 14.49 -14.44 19.54
N PRO A 36 15.61 -14.55 20.28
CA PRO A 36 15.71 -14.52 21.75
C PRO A 36 15.68 -13.10 22.35
N VAL A 37 16.01 -12.05 21.58
CA VAL A 37 15.99 -10.64 22.00
C VAL A 37 15.64 -9.75 20.80
N GLY A 38 14.87 -8.68 21.05
CA GLY A 38 14.56 -7.63 20.09
C GLY A 38 13.06 -7.48 19.86
N HIS A 39 12.68 -6.55 18.98
CA HIS A 39 11.30 -6.38 18.55
C HIS A 39 11.21 -6.52 17.03
N GLU A 40 10.06 -6.97 16.55
CA GLU A 40 9.68 -7.02 15.14
C GLU A 40 8.39 -6.25 14.96
N VAL A 41 8.26 -5.58 13.82
CA VAL A 41 7.02 -4.90 13.43
C VAL A 41 6.42 -5.56 12.21
N HIS A 42 5.09 -5.57 12.16
CA HIS A 42 4.32 -5.65 10.91
C HIS A 42 3.94 -4.24 10.48
N ALA A 43 4.04 -3.94 9.19
CA ALA A 43 3.76 -2.61 8.69
C ALA A 43 3.22 -2.61 7.26
N LEU A 44 2.53 -1.52 6.89
CA LEU A 44 2.27 -1.14 5.50
C LEU A 44 3.32 -0.14 5.02
N THR A 45 3.85 -0.34 3.83
CA THR A 45 4.73 0.65 3.18
C THR A 45 3.92 1.77 2.53
N GLU A 46 4.50 2.96 2.44
CA GLU A 46 3.97 4.08 1.64
C GLU A 46 4.98 4.52 0.57
N PRO A 47 4.55 4.73 -0.69
CA PRO A 47 3.15 4.73 -1.15
C PRO A 47 2.60 3.35 -1.57
N SER A 48 3.42 2.31 -1.68
CA SER A 48 3.04 1.09 -2.41
C SER A 48 2.13 0.10 -1.68
N LEU A 49 1.84 0.34 -0.40
CA LEU A 49 0.97 -0.48 0.44
C LEU A 49 1.38 -1.96 0.45
N TYR A 50 2.68 -2.24 0.51
CA TYR A 50 3.15 -3.61 0.74
C TYR A 50 3.02 -3.95 2.22
N LEU A 51 2.48 -5.13 2.53
CA LEU A 51 2.65 -5.72 3.85
C LEU A 51 4.09 -6.18 4.02
N VAL A 52 4.74 -5.68 5.05
CA VAL A 52 6.14 -6.01 5.37
C VAL A 52 6.31 -6.34 6.84
N ARG A 53 7.41 -7.02 7.12
CA ARG A 53 7.97 -7.13 8.46
C ARG A 53 9.39 -6.57 8.48
N ALA A 54 9.78 -5.99 9.62
CA ALA A 54 11.12 -5.48 9.85
C ALA A 54 11.51 -5.61 11.32
N LYS A 55 12.82 -5.80 11.57
CA LYS A 55 13.35 -5.72 12.95
C LYS A 55 13.38 -4.26 13.40
N VAL A 56 13.05 -4.02 14.66
CA VAL A 56 13.24 -2.70 15.28
C VAL A 56 14.69 -2.57 15.72
N LEU A 57 15.39 -1.55 15.19
CA LEU A 57 16.75 -1.19 15.58
C LEU A 57 16.74 -0.14 16.69
N VAL A 58 15.84 0.84 16.58
CA VAL A 58 15.63 1.91 17.55
C VAL A 58 14.14 1.98 17.88
N LYS A 59 13.79 1.76 19.15
CA LYS A 59 12.39 1.69 19.61
C LYS A 59 11.71 3.07 19.70
N ASP A 60 12.50 4.14 19.79
CA ASP A 60 11.96 5.49 19.96
C ASP A 60 11.06 5.91 18.79
N GLY A 61 9.81 6.26 19.11
CA GLY A 61 8.78 6.60 18.11
C GLY A 61 8.27 5.43 17.26
N VAL A 62 8.59 4.17 17.61
CA VAL A 62 8.05 2.97 16.94
C VAL A 62 7.02 2.32 17.85
N SER A 63 5.74 2.42 17.47
CA SER A 63 4.59 1.83 18.16
C SER A 63 3.45 1.59 17.18
N ASN A 64 2.45 0.79 17.55
CA ASN A 64 1.25 0.57 16.74
C ASN A 64 0.59 1.93 16.36
N GLY A 65 0.17 2.05 15.10
CA GLY A 65 -0.37 3.28 14.50
C GLY A 65 0.67 4.37 14.18
N ALA A 66 1.96 4.16 14.51
CA ALA A 66 2.99 5.14 14.19
C ALA A 66 3.31 5.11 12.69
N LYS A 67 3.57 6.30 12.14
CA LYS A 67 4.14 6.49 10.80
C LYS A 67 5.62 6.78 10.94
N VAL A 68 6.47 5.84 10.51
CA VAL A 68 7.93 5.90 10.67
C VAL A 68 8.57 6.16 9.30
N ALA A 69 9.38 7.21 9.18
CA ALA A 69 10.11 7.48 7.94
C ALA A 69 11.24 6.47 7.71
N VAL A 70 11.37 5.97 6.49
CA VAL A 70 12.42 5.01 6.10
C VAL A 70 13.82 5.62 6.28
N SER A 71 13.96 6.93 6.05
CA SER A 71 15.22 7.68 6.20
C SER A 71 15.75 7.76 7.64
N GLU A 72 14.90 7.54 8.65
CA GLU A 72 15.33 7.55 10.06
C GLU A 72 16.11 6.29 10.46
N ASN A 73 16.14 5.24 9.62
CA ASN A 73 16.85 3.98 9.87
C ASN A 73 16.53 3.32 11.22
N LYS A 74 15.32 3.56 11.74
CA LYS A 74 14.82 2.93 12.99
C LYS A 74 14.49 1.46 12.81
N LEU A 75 14.29 1.03 11.57
CA LEU A 75 13.90 -0.33 11.19
C LEU A 75 14.99 -0.95 10.30
N GLY A 76 15.18 -2.26 10.46
CA GLY A 76 16.10 -3.04 9.62
C GLY A 76 15.52 -3.32 8.22
N PRO A 77 16.19 -4.18 7.44
CA PRO A 77 15.72 -4.57 6.11
C PRO A 77 14.28 -5.10 6.13
N MET A 78 13.46 -4.58 5.22
CA MET A 78 12.08 -5.00 5.04
C MET A 78 12.01 -6.34 4.31
N SER A 79 11.08 -7.19 4.72
CA SER A 79 10.73 -8.41 4.02
C SER A 79 9.23 -8.46 3.80
N LEU A 80 8.78 -8.92 2.62
CA LEU A 80 7.35 -9.10 2.36
C LEU A 80 6.73 -10.03 3.41
N LEU A 81 5.54 -9.63 3.85
CA LEU A 81 4.69 -10.37 4.77
C LEU A 81 3.41 -10.74 4.02
N ARG A 82 2.99 -12.01 4.12
CA ARG A 82 1.73 -12.45 3.55
C ARG A 82 0.61 -12.15 4.54
N TYR A 83 -0.58 -11.86 4.04
CA TYR A 83 -1.76 -11.62 4.88
C TYR A 83 -1.96 -12.71 5.95
N ARG A 84 -1.91 -13.99 5.55
CA ARG A 84 -2.07 -15.15 6.47
C ARG A 84 -1.01 -15.27 7.58
N ASP A 85 0.06 -14.50 7.50
CA ASP A 85 1.15 -14.50 8.48
C ASP A 85 1.06 -13.28 9.42
N LEU A 86 -0.01 -12.46 9.33
CA LEU A 86 -0.27 -11.33 10.22
C LEU A 86 -0.58 -11.79 11.65
N SER A 87 -0.34 -10.90 12.62
CA SER A 87 -0.87 -11.06 13.98
C SER A 87 -2.34 -10.63 13.99
N THR A 88 -3.13 -11.12 14.95
CA THR A 88 -4.52 -10.67 15.14
C THR A 88 -4.62 -9.15 15.25
N THR A 89 -3.73 -8.52 16.02
CA THR A 89 -3.65 -7.06 16.11
C THR A 89 -3.41 -6.40 14.75
N SER A 90 -2.53 -6.97 13.92
CA SER A 90 -2.26 -6.42 12.60
C SER A 90 -3.45 -6.56 11.66
N GLU A 91 -4.18 -7.68 11.71
CA GLU A 91 -5.40 -7.89 10.93
C GLU A 91 -6.50 -6.90 11.33
N ASP A 92 -6.70 -6.69 12.63
CA ASP A 92 -7.70 -5.76 13.16
C ASP A 92 -7.42 -4.29 12.79
N GLU A 93 -6.14 -3.89 12.75
CA GLU A 93 -5.73 -2.53 12.43
C GLU A 93 -5.60 -2.25 10.92
N LEU A 94 -5.46 -3.28 10.08
CA LEU A 94 -5.09 -3.13 8.68
C LEU A 94 -6.06 -2.24 7.89
N LEU A 95 -7.37 -2.42 8.07
CA LEU A 95 -8.36 -1.62 7.36
C LEU A 95 -8.28 -0.14 7.77
N ASN A 96 -8.05 0.13 9.06
CA ASN A 96 -7.93 1.49 9.58
C ASN A 96 -6.67 2.18 9.02
N GLU A 97 -5.52 1.47 8.97
CA GLU A 97 -4.30 2.01 8.39
C GLU A 97 -4.38 2.20 6.87
N LEU A 98 -5.11 1.35 6.14
CA LEU A 98 -5.40 1.59 4.71
C LEU A 98 -6.23 2.85 4.50
N VAL A 99 -7.24 3.10 5.32
CA VAL A 99 -8.03 4.35 5.31
C VAL A 99 -7.12 5.56 5.59
N GLY A 100 -6.23 5.45 6.58
CA GLY A 100 -5.24 6.48 6.89
C GLY A 100 -4.31 6.76 5.71
N ALA A 101 -3.77 5.72 5.08
CA ALA A 101 -2.86 5.86 3.94
C ALA A 101 -3.55 6.53 2.73
N ILE A 102 -4.81 6.17 2.46
CA ILE A 102 -5.61 6.78 1.39
C ILE A 102 -5.82 8.27 1.66
N ARG A 103 -6.15 8.65 2.90
CA ARG A 103 -6.36 10.06 3.26
C ARG A 103 -5.09 10.88 3.15
N ASP A 104 -3.98 10.37 3.66
CA ASP A 104 -2.67 11.05 3.58
C ASP A 104 -2.20 11.28 2.14
N ASN A 105 -2.56 10.38 1.23
CA ASN A 105 -2.16 10.43 -0.18
C ASN A 105 -3.39 10.54 -1.11
N SER A 106 -4.35 11.40 -0.73
CA SER A 106 -5.69 11.44 -1.34
C SER A 106 -5.68 11.58 -2.86
N GLU A 107 -4.82 12.43 -3.43
CA GLU A 107 -4.74 12.65 -4.88
C GLU A 107 -4.38 11.36 -5.64
N LEU A 108 -3.41 10.61 -5.13
CA LEU A 108 -2.96 9.35 -5.73
C LEU A 108 -4.12 8.33 -5.80
N HIS A 109 -4.84 8.18 -4.69
CA HIS A 109 -5.89 7.17 -4.55
C HIS A 109 -7.21 7.60 -5.20
N LEU A 110 -7.54 8.90 -5.19
CA LEU A 110 -8.65 9.46 -5.97
C LEU A 110 -8.46 9.21 -7.48
N GLY A 111 -7.20 9.05 -7.91
CA GLY A 111 -6.84 8.60 -9.24
C GLY A 111 -7.54 7.31 -9.70
N PHE A 112 -7.97 6.41 -8.78
CA PHE A 112 -8.81 5.26 -9.14
C PHE A 112 -10.15 5.74 -9.67
N TYR A 113 -10.84 6.60 -8.91
CA TYR A 113 -12.16 7.09 -9.24
C TYR A 113 -12.16 7.87 -10.57
N ASN A 114 -11.14 8.69 -10.77
CA ASN A 114 -11.02 9.52 -11.96
C ASN A 114 -10.59 8.75 -13.22
N ARG A 115 -9.77 7.69 -13.09
CA ARG A 115 -9.22 6.96 -14.24
C ARG A 115 -9.86 5.59 -14.49
N ALA A 116 -10.74 5.13 -13.60
CA ALA A 116 -11.44 3.85 -13.76
C ALA A 116 -12.17 3.76 -15.11
N ASN A 117 -11.99 2.64 -15.79
CA ASN A 117 -12.60 2.39 -17.10
C ASN A 117 -13.25 1.00 -17.13
N ASN A 118 -13.83 0.66 -18.28
CA ASN A 118 -14.31 -0.69 -18.54
C ASN A 118 -13.14 -1.69 -18.54
N ILE A 119 -13.22 -2.70 -17.66
CA ILE A 119 -12.33 -3.85 -17.65
C ILE A 119 -12.66 -4.79 -18.81
N SER A 120 -13.94 -4.87 -19.16
CA SER A 120 -14.45 -5.58 -20.34
C SER A 120 -15.67 -4.87 -20.90
N LEU A 121 -16.20 -5.35 -22.02
CA LEU A 121 -17.42 -4.80 -22.64
C LEU A 121 -18.62 -4.73 -21.70
N LYS A 122 -18.66 -5.54 -20.63
CA LYS A 122 -19.79 -5.62 -19.69
C LYS A 122 -19.47 -5.17 -18.26
N VAL A 123 -18.19 -5.01 -17.92
CA VAL A 123 -17.74 -4.80 -16.53
C VAL A 123 -16.91 -3.53 -16.42
N HIS A 124 -17.38 -2.59 -15.61
CA HIS A 124 -16.68 -1.37 -15.25
C HIS A 124 -15.80 -1.58 -14.01
N ALA A 125 -14.65 -0.92 -13.92
CA ALA A 125 -13.72 -1.08 -12.78
C ALA A 125 -14.32 -0.71 -11.43
N PHE A 126 -15.31 0.18 -11.36
CA PHE A 126 -16.04 0.45 -10.12
C PHE A 126 -16.73 -0.79 -9.53
N GLN A 127 -17.07 -1.79 -10.35
CA GLN A 127 -17.65 -3.05 -9.86
C GLN A 127 -16.62 -3.94 -9.15
N LEU A 128 -15.34 -3.53 -9.10
CA LEU A 128 -14.35 -4.16 -8.23
C LEU A 128 -14.56 -3.77 -6.77
N LEU A 129 -15.12 -2.58 -6.51
CA LEU A 129 -15.39 -2.11 -5.15
C LEU A 129 -16.47 -2.99 -4.48
N PRO A 130 -16.28 -3.40 -3.22
CA PRO A 130 -17.27 -4.17 -2.47
C PRO A 130 -18.65 -3.52 -2.47
N GLY A 131 -19.69 -4.31 -2.71
CA GLY A 131 -21.07 -3.82 -2.72
C GLY A 131 -21.48 -2.97 -3.93
N ILE A 132 -20.56 -2.63 -4.86
CA ILE A 132 -20.89 -1.82 -6.04
C ILE A 132 -21.28 -2.72 -7.22
N GLY A 133 -22.60 -2.87 -7.42
CA GLY A 133 -23.15 -3.56 -8.58
C GLY A 133 -23.20 -2.70 -9.85
N LYS A 134 -23.63 -3.32 -10.97
CA LYS A 134 -23.71 -2.69 -12.31
C LYS A 134 -24.45 -1.35 -12.33
N SER A 135 -25.62 -1.27 -11.70
CA SER A 135 -26.45 -0.04 -11.67
C SER A 135 -25.72 1.11 -10.95
N LYS A 136 -25.15 0.84 -9.77
CA LYS A 136 -24.40 1.83 -8.99
C LYS A 136 -23.14 2.27 -9.74
N ALA A 137 -22.41 1.34 -10.36
CA ALA A 137 -21.26 1.67 -11.20
C ALA A 137 -21.63 2.57 -12.38
N GLN A 138 -22.78 2.35 -13.03
CA GLN A 138 -23.28 3.22 -14.10
C GLN A 138 -23.61 4.63 -13.58
N LYS A 139 -24.25 4.77 -12.40
CA LYS A 139 -24.47 6.07 -11.73
C LYS A 139 -23.14 6.77 -11.48
N MET A 140 -22.15 6.08 -10.91
CA MET A 140 -20.82 6.64 -10.64
C MET A 140 -20.13 7.15 -11.91
N VAL A 141 -20.19 6.42 -13.03
CA VAL A 141 -19.63 6.87 -14.32
C VAL A 141 -20.30 8.14 -14.82
N GLN A 142 -21.62 8.25 -14.68
CA GLN A 142 -22.36 9.46 -15.05
C GLN A 142 -22.00 10.64 -14.15
N SER A 143 -21.93 10.41 -12.83
CA SER A 143 -21.58 11.43 -11.83
C SER A 143 -20.17 11.98 -12.02
N ARG A 144 -19.19 11.15 -12.42
CA ARG A 144 -17.80 11.58 -12.67
C ARG A 144 -17.69 12.67 -13.73
N GLY A 145 -18.53 12.60 -14.77
CA GLY A 145 -18.41 13.46 -15.94
C GLY A 145 -17.02 13.38 -16.61
N MET A 146 -16.68 14.40 -17.40
CA MET A 146 -15.37 14.50 -18.07
C MET A 146 -14.27 15.08 -17.17
N ALA A 147 -14.63 15.94 -16.22
CA ALA A 147 -13.66 16.62 -15.35
C ALA A 147 -13.14 15.70 -14.23
N GLY A 148 -13.91 14.68 -13.83
CA GLY A 148 -13.60 13.90 -12.64
C GLY A 148 -14.00 14.63 -11.36
N TRP A 149 -13.52 14.10 -10.25
CA TRP A 149 -13.67 14.66 -8.91
C TRP A 149 -12.34 15.23 -8.42
N MET A 150 -12.41 16.28 -7.61
CA MET A 150 -11.24 16.93 -6.99
C MET A 150 -10.89 16.33 -5.63
N GLU A 151 -11.87 15.76 -4.94
CA GLU A 151 -11.74 15.16 -3.61
C GLU A 151 -12.75 14.04 -3.37
N PHE A 152 -12.52 13.22 -2.35
CA PHE A 152 -13.38 12.07 -2.04
C PHE A 152 -14.80 12.46 -1.62
N SER A 153 -14.98 13.60 -0.94
CA SER A 153 -16.29 14.15 -0.56
C SER A 153 -17.21 14.34 -1.77
N GLU A 154 -16.68 14.79 -2.91
CA GLU A 154 -17.49 14.93 -4.13
C GLU A 154 -17.96 13.57 -4.67
N VAL A 155 -17.15 12.53 -4.53
CA VAL A 155 -17.54 11.15 -4.87
C VAL A 155 -18.65 10.68 -3.93
N ASP A 156 -18.47 10.90 -2.63
CA ASP A 156 -19.39 10.48 -1.57
C ASP A 156 -20.77 11.11 -1.75
N GLU A 157 -20.81 12.42 -1.96
CA GLU A 157 -22.06 13.17 -2.18
C GLU A 157 -22.74 12.76 -3.49
N ALA A 158 -22.00 12.71 -4.60
CA ALA A 158 -22.58 12.42 -5.91
C ALA A 158 -23.06 10.97 -6.04
N CYS A 159 -22.43 10.06 -5.30
CA CYS A 159 -22.70 8.64 -5.41
C CYS A 159 -23.46 8.07 -4.21
N GLU A 160 -23.56 8.76 -3.08
CA GLU A 160 -24.08 8.25 -1.80
C GLU A 160 -23.33 6.98 -1.38
N ILE A 161 -22.03 7.12 -1.15
CA ILE A 161 -21.10 6.06 -0.72
C ILE A 161 -20.06 6.62 0.27
N ASP A 162 -19.27 5.72 0.87
CA ASP A 162 -18.02 6.07 1.56
C ASP A 162 -16.86 5.59 0.67
N SER A 163 -16.36 6.48 -0.19
CA SER A 163 -15.40 6.17 -1.24
C SER A 163 -14.02 5.78 -0.67
N VAL A 164 -13.56 6.46 0.37
CA VAL A 164 -12.29 6.11 1.05
C VAL A 164 -12.38 4.71 1.64
N LYS A 165 -13.47 4.40 2.37
CA LYS A 165 -13.64 3.08 2.98
C LYS A 165 -13.79 1.98 1.93
N LEU A 166 -14.57 2.21 0.88
CA LEU A 166 -14.75 1.23 -0.20
C LEU A 166 -13.44 0.90 -0.91
N LEU A 167 -12.60 1.92 -1.13
CA LEU A 167 -11.28 1.71 -1.72
C LEU A 167 -10.34 0.97 -0.76
N ALA A 168 -10.38 1.29 0.54
CA ALA A 168 -9.62 0.56 1.56
C ALA A 168 -10.03 -0.92 1.65
N GLU A 169 -11.32 -1.21 1.70
CA GLU A 169 -11.85 -2.59 1.68
C GLU A 169 -11.45 -3.33 0.40
N ARG A 170 -11.42 -2.62 -0.73
CA ARG A 170 -10.94 -3.20 -1.99
C ARG A 170 -9.45 -3.54 -1.92
N TYR A 171 -8.61 -2.66 -1.39
CA TYR A 171 -7.19 -2.95 -1.21
C TYR A 171 -6.97 -4.11 -0.24
N LEU A 172 -7.74 -4.19 0.83
CA LEU A 172 -7.69 -5.32 1.76
C LEU A 172 -7.94 -6.65 1.05
N ILE A 173 -8.98 -6.74 0.22
CA ILE A 173 -9.26 -7.95 -0.59
C ILE A 173 -8.09 -8.32 -1.50
N GLU A 174 -7.42 -7.33 -2.10
CA GLU A 174 -6.25 -7.57 -2.96
C GLU A 174 -5.00 -7.98 -2.17
N ILE A 175 -4.85 -7.50 -0.94
CA ILE A 175 -3.77 -7.91 -0.03
C ILE A 175 -4.01 -9.34 0.49
N GLU A 176 -5.25 -9.70 0.77
CA GLU A 176 -5.68 -11.05 1.16
C GLU A 176 -5.48 -12.07 0.02
N ASP A 177 -5.79 -11.67 -1.21
CA ASP A 177 -5.62 -12.48 -2.43
C ASP A 177 -4.80 -11.75 -3.51
N PRO A 178 -3.45 -11.74 -3.41
CA PRO A 178 -2.58 -11.06 -4.36
C PRO A 178 -2.57 -11.65 -5.77
N LEU A 179 -3.14 -12.85 -5.98
CA LEU A 179 -3.20 -13.48 -7.30
C LEU A 179 -4.40 -13.00 -8.13
N ASN A 180 -5.14 -12.01 -7.62
CA ASN A 180 -6.25 -11.42 -8.34
C ASN A 180 -5.76 -10.67 -9.59
N ASN A 181 -6.11 -11.18 -10.78
CA ASN A 181 -5.76 -10.59 -12.08
C ASN A 181 -6.31 -9.16 -12.33
N ARG A 182 -7.02 -8.56 -11.38
CA ARG A 182 -7.60 -7.20 -11.47
C ARG A 182 -7.18 -6.33 -10.28
N SER A 183 -5.89 -6.36 -9.95
CA SER A 183 -5.26 -5.63 -8.85
C SER A 183 -5.22 -4.12 -9.15
N ILE A 184 -5.99 -3.32 -8.40
CA ILE A 184 -5.88 -1.86 -8.43
C ILE A 184 -4.52 -1.46 -7.86
N LEU A 185 -4.03 -2.12 -6.83
CA LEU A 185 -2.73 -1.83 -6.23
C LEU A 185 -1.61 -1.91 -7.27
N ASP A 186 -1.55 -3.00 -8.04
CA ASP A 186 -0.46 -3.20 -9.00
C ASP A 186 -0.58 -2.30 -10.24
N HIS A 187 -1.79 -1.90 -10.62
CA HIS A 187 -2.04 -1.09 -11.82
C HIS A 187 -2.11 0.42 -11.58
N LEU A 188 -2.30 0.86 -10.33
CA LEU A 188 -2.47 2.27 -10.00
C LEU A 188 -1.40 2.79 -9.04
N ILE A 189 -1.02 1.96 -8.08
CA ILE A 189 -0.20 2.38 -6.93
C ILE A 189 1.25 1.93 -7.11
N ARG A 190 1.47 0.69 -7.57
CA ARG A 190 2.81 0.08 -7.71
C ARG A 190 3.39 0.16 -9.13
N THR A 191 2.78 0.93 -10.03
CA THR A 191 3.23 1.05 -11.43
C THR A 191 4.52 1.86 -11.62
N SER A 192 5.02 2.51 -10.57
CA SER A 192 6.12 3.48 -10.64
C SER A 192 7.39 3.07 -9.89
N ASN A 193 7.43 1.83 -9.37
CA ASN A 193 8.60 1.24 -8.71
C ASN A 193 9.23 0.13 -9.55
#